data_AF-A0A9W3JLA2-F1
#
_entry.id   AF-A0A9W3JLA2-F1
#
_cell.length_a   1.000
_cell.length_b   1.000
_cell.length_c   1.000
_cell.angle_alpha   90.00
_cell.angle_beta   90.00
_cell.angle_gamma   90.00
#
_symmetry.space_group_name_H-M   'P 1'
#
loop_
_entity.id
_entity.type
_entity.pdbx_description
1 polymer ?
#
loop_
_entity_poly.entity_id
_entity_poly.type
_entity_poly.pdbx_seq_one_letter_code
_entity_poly.pdbx_strand_id
1 'polypeptide(L)' 'MISKQELNDELRTRWKAQQEHYGTPIVFFANKIGFSKTTVRRWIEGSFDFSMGSAQVVQAYLNQ' A
#
# COMPACT_ATOMS: atom_id res chain seq x y z
N MET A 1 19.63 -4.00 -3.75
CA MET A 1 18.40 -4.81 -3.62
C MET A 1 17.60 -4.13 -2.53
N ILE A 2 16.38 -3.64 -2.82
CA ILE A 2 15.56 -2.97 -1.81
C ILE A 2 15.09 -4.00 -0.78
N SER A 3 15.12 -3.65 0.51
CA SER A 3 14.59 -4.52 1.57
C SER A 3 13.06 -4.46 1.62
N LYS A 4 12.46 -5.45 2.31
CA LYS A 4 11.01 -5.49 2.56
C LYS A 4 10.51 -4.22 3.24
N GLN A 5 11.22 -3.75 4.24
CA GLN A 5 10.82 -2.57 5.01
C GLN A 5 10.89 -1.32 4.15
N GLU A 6 12.02 -1.08 3.47
CA GLU A 6 12.20 0.08 2.59
C GLU A 6 11.11 0.13 1.49
N LEU A 7 10.77 -1.01 0.88
CA LEU A 7 9.71 -1.06 -0.12
C LEU A 7 8.34 -0.71 0.48
N ASN A 8 8.00 -1.23 1.66
CA ASN A 8 6.73 -0.91 2.32
C ASN A 8 6.67 0.58 2.73
N ASP A 9 7.76 1.15 3.22
CA ASP A 9 7.89 2.57 3.57
C ASP A 9 7.67 3.47 2.34
N GLU A 10 8.31 3.14 1.22
CA GLU A 10 8.16 3.85 -0.04
C GLU A 10 6.71 3.80 -0.55
N LEU A 11 6.12 2.61 -0.58
CA LEU A 11 4.76 2.42 -1.07
C LEU A 11 3.72 3.10 -0.17
N ARG A 12 3.92 3.13 1.14
CA ARG A 12 3.07 3.93 2.06
C ARG A 12 3.13 5.41 1.73
N THR A 13 4.32 5.92 1.44
CA THR A 13 4.52 7.34 1.08
C THR A 13 3.77 7.67 -0.22
N ARG A 14 3.90 6.81 -1.24
CA ARG A 14 3.17 6.95 -2.50
C ARG A 14 1.65 6.86 -2.33
N TRP A 15 1.18 5.91 -1.53
CA TRP A 15 -0.25 5.79 -1.21
C TRP A 15 -0.79 7.06 -0.54
N LYS A 16 -0.08 7.61 0.46
CA LYS A 16 -0.49 8.85 1.13
C LYS A 16 -0.59 10.02 0.15
N ALA A 17 0.39 10.17 -0.75
CA ALA A 17 0.36 11.19 -1.80
C ALA A 17 -0.83 11.02 -2.76
N GLN A 18 -1.11 9.78 -3.19
CA GLN A 18 -2.28 9.49 -4.04
C GLN A 18 -3.60 9.76 -3.30
N GLN A 19 -3.69 9.41 -2.01
CA GLN A 19 -4.87 9.65 -1.18
C GLN A 19 -5.09 11.16 -0.99
N GLU A 20 -4.04 11.93 -0.76
CA GLU A 20 -4.11 13.39 -0.63
C GLU A 20 -4.54 14.06 -1.94
N HIS A 21 -4.00 13.60 -3.07
CA HIS A 21 -4.27 14.22 -4.37
C HIS A 21 -5.66 13.85 -4.94
N TYR A 22 -6.09 12.59 -4.82
CA TYR A 22 -7.33 12.11 -5.45
C TYR A 22 -8.46 11.80 -4.45
N GLY A 23 -8.19 11.82 -3.14
CA GLY A 23 -9.18 11.44 -2.13
C GLY A 23 -9.52 9.94 -2.14
N THR A 24 -8.65 9.09 -2.67
CA THR A 24 -8.93 7.66 -2.89
C THR A 24 -9.34 6.97 -1.58
N PRO A 25 -10.55 6.38 -1.49
CA PRO A 25 -10.99 5.69 -0.30
C PRO A 25 -10.16 4.41 -0.04
N ILE A 26 -9.76 4.18 1.21
CA ILE A 26 -9.00 2.98 1.61
C ILE A 26 -9.71 1.67 1.20
N VAL A 27 -11.05 1.64 1.23
CA VAL A 27 -11.84 0.46 0.83
C VAL A 27 -11.70 0.18 -0.66
N PHE A 28 -11.71 1.23 -1.48
CA PHE A 28 -11.54 1.10 -2.93
C PHE A 28 -10.14 0.55 -3.24
N PHE A 29 -9.11 1.13 -2.64
CA PHE A 29 -7.74 0.65 -2.79
C PHE A 29 -7.59 -0.80 -2.36
N ALA A 30 -8.06 -1.16 -1.16
CA ALA A 30 -8.00 -2.52 -0.64
C ALA A 30 -8.65 -3.55 -1.59
N ASN A 31 -9.81 -3.21 -2.17
CA ASN A 31 -10.47 -4.04 -3.18
C ASN A 31 -9.63 -4.19 -4.45
N LYS A 32 -8.93 -3.14 -4.90
CA LYS A 32 -8.09 -3.18 -6.11
C LYS A 32 -6.84 -4.03 -5.94
N ILE A 33 -6.24 -4.03 -4.75
CA ILE A 33 -5.05 -4.84 -4.44
C ILE A 33 -5.38 -6.22 -3.86
N GLY A 34 -6.68 -6.55 -3.70
CA GLY A 34 -7.12 -7.88 -3.25
C GLY A 34 -6.91 -8.16 -1.77
N PHE A 35 -6.84 -7.14 -0.91
CA PHE A 35 -6.65 -7.28 0.52
C PHE A 35 -7.84 -6.75 1.33
N SER A 36 -7.96 -7.19 2.58
CA SER A 36 -8.98 -6.64 3.47
C SER A 36 -8.67 -5.18 3.84
N LYS A 37 -9.71 -4.37 4.06
CA LYS A 37 -9.57 -3.00 4.59
C LYS A 37 -8.71 -2.95 5.85
N THR A 38 -8.89 -3.91 6.75
CA THR A 38 -8.16 -3.98 8.02
C THR A 38 -6.67 -4.21 7.80
N THR A 39 -6.31 -5.13 6.90
CA THR A 39 -4.91 -5.38 6.53
C THR A 39 -4.26 -4.12 5.97
N VAL A 40 -4.93 -3.45 5.04
CA VAL A 40 -4.43 -2.22 4.42
C VAL A 40 -4.33 -1.08 5.44
N ARG A 41 -5.27 -0.96 6.38
CA ARG A 41 -5.19 0.03 7.46
C ARG A 41 -3.95 -0.20 8.33
N ARG A 42 -3.74 -1.43 8.79
CA ARG A 42 -2.54 -1.77 9.59
C ARG A 42 -1.25 -1.50 8.83
N TRP A 43 -1.25 -1.79 7.53
CA TRP A 43 -0.15 -1.46 6.65
C TRP A 43 0.12 0.06 6.61
N ILE A 44 -0.90 0.89 6.35
CA ILE A 44 -0.79 2.36 6.30
C ILE A 44 -0.30 2.93 7.63
N GLU A 45 -0.78 2.38 8.75
CA GLU A 45 -0.39 2.76 10.11
C GLU A 45 1.04 2.31 10.48
N GLY A 46 1.69 1.47 9.66
CA GLY A 46 3.04 0.97 9.90
C GLY A 46 3.12 -0.16 10.94
N SER A 47 1.98 -0.72 11.37
CA SER A 47 1.94 -1.85 12.32
C SER A 47 2.10 -3.21 11.62
N PHE A 48 2.16 -3.21 10.29
CA PHE A 48 2.28 -4.41 9.45
C PHE A 48 2.99 -4.06 8.15
N ASP A 49 3.89 -4.94 7.71
CA ASP A 49 4.50 -4.88 6.38
C ASP A 49 4.03 -6.07 5.54
N PHE A 50 3.66 -5.78 4.29
CA PHE A 50 3.43 -6.83 3.30
C PHE A 50 4.72 -7.62 3.03
N SER A 51 4.57 -8.90 2.67
CA SER A 51 5.66 -9.68 2.07
C SER A 51 6.11 -9.03 0.76
N MET A 52 7.30 -9.37 0.27
CA MET A 52 7.82 -8.82 -1.00
C MET A 52 6.84 -9.03 -2.17
N GLY A 53 6.25 -10.22 -2.30
CA GLY A 53 5.29 -10.51 -3.36
C GLY A 53 4.00 -9.69 -3.22
N SER A 54 3.47 -9.58 -2.00
CA SER A 54 2.28 -8.75 -1.74
C SER A 54 2.56 -7.26 -1.94
N ALA A 55 3.75 -6.78 -1.59
CA ALA A 55 4.18 -5.39 -1.82
C ALA A 55 4.31 -5.07 -3.32
N GLN A 56 4.70 -6.04 -4.15
CA GLN A 56 4.72 -5.88 -5.61
C GLN A 56 3.32 -5.70 -6.19
N VAL A 57 2.29 -6.35 -5.64
CA VAL A 57 0.89 -6.13 -6.04
C VAL A 57 0.46 -4.68 -5.73
N VAL A 58 0.82 -4.19 -4.54
CA VAL A 58 0.58 -2.79 -4.16
C VAL A 58 1.31 -1.83 -5.10
N GLN A 59 2.58 -2.09 -5.39
CA GLN A 59 3.38 -1.29 -6.31
C GLN A 59 2.81 -1.24 -7.73
N ALA A 60 2.33 -2.38 -8.24
CA ALA A 60 1.72 -2.46 -9.57
C ALA A 60 0.44 -1.62 -9.69
N TYR A 61 -0.32 -1.44 -8.60
CA TYR A 61 -1.44 -0.51 -8.57
C TYR A 61 -0.99 0.95 -8.49
N LEU A 62 -0.03 1.26 -7.61
CA LEU A 62 0.43 2.64 -7.37
C LEU A 62 1.25 3.24 -8.52
N ASN A 63 1.73 2.42 -9.45
CA ASN A 63 2.46 2.85 -10.65
C ASN A 63 1.54 3.13 -11.86
N GLN A 64 0.22 2.94 -11.72
CA GLN A 64 -0.78 3.30 -12.73
C GLN A 64 -1.12 4.78 -12.64
#